data_AF-A0A7E4VV78-F1
#
_entry.id   AF-A0A7E4VV78-F1
#
_cell.length_a   1.000
_cell.length_b   1.000
_cell.length_c   1.000
_cell.angle_alpha   90.00
_cell.angle_beta   90.00
_cell.angle_gamma   90.00
#
_symmetry.space_group_name_H-M   'P 1'
#
loop_
_entity.id
_entity.type
_entity.pdbx_description
1 polymer ?
#
loop_
_entity_poly.entity_id
_entity_poly.type
_entity_poly.pdbx_seq_one_letter_code
_entity_poly.pdbx_strand_id
1 'polypeptide(L)'
;MRPWYSCSAFLAVISTFLELPTPVGAYHCGTGAISTTLSWITTAGCDGEKLSNECCFPHDRCIDVADEVYNSTFYGQHNRVVHRSMLMKCDTEFRQCIRSNYSDRDICRTWLEVTHATVVTLYTKFKNLFE
;
A
#
# COMPACT_ATOMS: atom_id res chain seq x y z
N MET A 1 -8.20 -6.24 -36.95
CA MET A 1 -7.14 -7.13 -36.44
C MET A 1 -6.57 -6.47 -35.18
N ARG A 2 -6.68 -7.12 -34.01
CA ARG A 2 -6.22 -6.59 -32.72
C ARG A 2 -4.74 -6.96 -32.53
N PRO A 3 -3.84 -6.04 -32.14
CA PRO A 3 -2.50 -6.44 -31.75
C PRO A 3 -2.56 -7.05 -30.35
N TRP A 4 -2.06 -8.26 -30.26
CA TRP A 4 -1.76 -8.94 -29.01
C TRP A 4 -0.59 -8.24 -28.35
N TYR A 5 -0.82 -7.58 -27.21
CA TYR A 5 0.27 -7.16 -26.34
C TYR A 5 0.84 -8.41 -25.69
N SER A 6 1.99 -8.83 -26.20
CA SER A 6 2.76 -9.97 -25.71
C SER A 6 3.16 -9.77 -24.24
N CYS A 7 2.82 -10.73 -23.39
CA CYS A 7 3.32 -10.87 -22.00
C CYS A 7 4.85 -10.82 -21.90
N SER A 8 5.59 -10.96 -23.01
CA SER A 8 7.06 -10.93 -23.02
C SER A 8 7.67 -9.58 -22.64
N ALA A 9 6.97 -8.46 -22.83
CA ALA A 9 7.47 -7.17 -22.39
C ALA A 9 7.45 -7.05 -20.85
N PHE A 10 6.47 -7.69 -20.19
CA PHE A 10 6.35 -7.72 -18.73
C PHE A 10 7.47 -8.54 -18.07
N LEU A 11 7.98 -9.57 -18.75
CA LEU A 11 9.07 -10.43 -18.27
C LEU A 11 10.47 -9.84 -18.53
N ALA A 12 10.66 -9.09 -19.62
CA ALA A 12 11.94 -8.40 -19.89
C ALA A 12 12.21 -7.29 -18.87
N VAL A 13 11.15 -6.68 -18.35
CA VAL A 13 11.16 -5.73 -17.24
C VAL A 13 11.61 -6.43 -15.94
N ILE A 14 11.26 -7.71 -15.73
CA ILE A 14 11.66 -8.49 -14.55
C ILE A 14 13.16 -8.84 -14.51
N SER A 15 13.78 -9.19 -15.64
CA SER A 15 15.21 -9.56 -15.65
C SER A 15 16.19 -8.40 -15.52
N THR A 16 15.74 -7.15 -15.69
CA THR A 16 16.55 -5.95 -15.40
C THR A 16 16.39 -5.44 -13.96
N PHE A 17 15.55 -6.09 -13.15
CA PHE A 17 15.23 -5.65 -11.78
C PHE A 17 16.12 -6.18 -10.66
N LEU A 18 17.02 -7.12 -10.94
CA LEU A 18 17.92 -7.68 -9.91
C LEU A 18 19.00 -6.71 -9.42
N GLU A 19 19.14 -5.54 -10.05
CA GLU A 19 20.19 -4.55 -9.73
C GLU A 19 19.64 -3.18 -9.34
N LEU A 20 18.31 -3.00 -9.14
CA LEU A 20 17.83 -1.70 -8.66
C LEU A 20 18.26 -1.50 -7.21
N PRO A 21 18.98 -0.41 -6.89
CA PRO A 21 19.20 -0.02 -5.51
C PRO A 21 17.83 0.30 -4.92
N THR A 22 17.33 -0.60 -4.09
CA THR A 22 16.15 -0.36 -3.30
C THR A 22 16.49 0.77 -2.32
N PRO A 23 15.70 1.84 -2.22
CA PRO A 23 15.81 2.77 -1.12
C PRO A 23 15.19 2.13 0.13
N VAL A 24 15.71 0.97 0.57
CA VAL A 24 15.14 0.19 1.70
C VAL A 24 15.15 0.98 3.02
N GLY A 25 15.82 2.15 3.07
CA GLY A 25 15.87 2.99 4.26
C GLY A 25 14.79 4.08 4.35
N ALA A 26 14.15 4.47 3.25
CA ALA A 26 13.26 5.65 3.21
C ALA A 26 11.90 5.41 2.54
N TYR A 27 11.68 4.21 1.99
CA TYR A 27 10.43 3.86 1.34
C TYR A 27 9.49 3.11 2.30
N HIS A 28 8.33 3.69 2.57
CA HIS A 28 7.39 3.26 3.61
C HIS A 28 6.26 2.37 3.09
N CYS A 29 6.08 2.24 1.78
CA CYS A 29 5.01 1.39 1.28
C CYS A 29 5.45 -0.09 1.29
N GLY A 30 4.78 -0.92 2.09
CA GLY A 30 4.94 -2.38 2.10
C GLY A 30 5.51 -2.94 3.41
N THR A 31 5.13 -4.17 3.74
CA THR A 31 5.52 -4.83 5.00
C THR A 31 6.71 -5.76 4.78
N GLY A 32 7.92 -5.19 4.94
CA GLY A 32 9.20 -5.91 4.84
C GLY A 32 9.83 -5.91 3.44
N ALA A 33 11.10 -6.29 3.35
CA ALA A 33 11.97 -6.01 2.21
C ALA A 33 11.40 -6.40 0.83
N ILE A 34 10.75 -7.57 0.72
CA ILE A 34 10.17 -8.04 -0.55
C ILE A 34 8.96 -7.18 -0.95
N SER A 35 8.02 -6.98 -0.02
CA SER A 35 6.82 -6.19 -0.27
C SER A 35 7.18 -4.73 -0.58
N THR A 36 8.12 -4.16 0.17
CA THR A 36 8.67 -2.82 -0.04
C THR A 36 9.29 -2.68 -1.43
N THR A 37 10.07 -3.67 -1.87
CA THR A 37 10.69 -3.67 -3.20
C THR A 37 9.65 -3.76 -4.31
N LEU A 38 8.67 -4.66 -4.19
CA LEU A 38 7.61 -4.79 -5.18
C LEU A 38 6.75 -3.54 -5.25
N SER A 39 6.43 -2.95 -4.10
CA SER A 39 5.72 -1.68 -4.03
C SER A 39 6.51 -0.58 -4.74
N TRP A 40 7.81 -0.42 -4.44
CA TRP A 40 8.68 0.54 -5.11
C TRP A 40 8.65 0.37 -6.63
N ILE A 41 8.83 -0.85 -7.12
CA ILE A 41 8.78 -1.17 -8.56
C ILE A 41 7.41 -0.77 -9.16
N THR A 42 6.31 -1.06 -8.46
CA THR A 42 4.98 -0.68 -8.95
C THR A 42 4.73 0.83 -8.91
N THR A 43 5.54 1.64 -8.23
CA THR A 43 5.48 3.10 -8.33
C THR A 43 6.33 3.70 -9.45
N ALA A 44 7.05 2.88 -10.21
CA ALA A 44 7.90 3.35 -11.29
C ALA A 44 7.11 4.25 -12.28
N GLY A 45 7.60 5.48 -12.46
CA GLY A 45 6.94 6.48 -13.31
C GLY A 45 5.85 7.33 -12.62
N CYS A 46 5.55 7.06 -11.35
CA CYS A 46 4.50 7.73 -10.58
C CYS A 46 5.00 8.37 -9.27
N ASP A 47 6.25 8.86 -9.25
CA ASP A 47 6.85 9.56 -8.10
C ASP A 47 6.68 8.78 -6.78
N GLY A 48 7.42 7.67 -6.68
CA GLY A 48 7.33 6.75 -5.54
C GLY A 48 7.70 7.40 -4.21
N GLU A 49 8.64 8.36 -4.19
CA GLU A 49 9.00 9.08 -2.96
C GLU A 49 7.84 9.92 -2.44
N LYS A 50 7.09 10.59 -3.33
CA LYS A 50 5.87 11.30 -2.95
C LYS A 50 4.83 10.34 -2.35
N LEU A 51 4.57 9.20 -2.98
CA LEU A 51 3.62 8.20 -2.47
C LEU A 51 4.05 7.70 -1.07
N SER A 52 5.34 7.39 -0.94
CA SER A 52 5.94 6.89 0.29
C SER A 52 5.72 7.86 1.45
N ASN A 53 6.12 9.11 1.26
CA ASN A 53 6.17 10.09 2.33
C ASN A 53 4.78 10.67 2.65
N GLU A 54 3.96 10.89 1.63
CA GLU A 54 2.67 11.58 1.80
C GLU A 54 1.51 10.63 2.10
N CYS A 55 1.56 9.39 1.62
CA CYS A 55 0.46 8.44 1.80
C CYS A 55 0.82 7.21 2.62
N CYS A 56 1.95 6.54 2.34
CA CYS A 56 2.28 5.29 3.03
C CYS A 56 2.74 5.52 4.47
N PHE A 57 3.62 6.49 4.70
CA PHE A 57 4.10 6.79 6.05
C PHE A 57 2.98 7.20 7.03
N PRO A 58 2.01 8.07 6.66
CA PRO A 58 0.85 8.33 7.52
C PRO A 58 -0.07 7.13 7.69
N HIS A 59 -0.20 6.27 6.67
CA HIS A 59 -1.03 5.07 6.74
C HIS A 59 -0.44 4.06 7.73
N ASP A 60 0.86 3.76 7.67
CA ASP A 60 1.55 2.89 8.62
C ASP A 60 1.33 3.36 10.06
N ARG A 61 1.53 4.66 10.30
CA ARG A 61 1.30 5.25 11.63
C ARG A 61 -0.16 5.11 12.09
N CYS A 62 -1.12 5.24 11.18
CA CYS A 62 -2.54 5.06 11.49
C CYS A 62 -2.83 3.60 11.91
N ILE A 63 -2.23 2.63 11.23
CA ILE A 63 -2.34 1.21 11.54
C ILE A 63 -1.70 0.91 12.90
N ASP A 64 -0.52 1.47 13.20
CA ASP A 64 0.14 1.30 14.49
C ASP A 64 -0.75 1.76 15.64
N VAL A 65 -1.38 2.94 15.52
CA VAL A 65 -2.32 3.46 16.52
C VAL A 65 -3.55 2.56 16.65
N ALA A 66 -4.08 2.04 15.53
CA ALA A 66 -5.20 1.11 15.57
C ALA A 66 -4.84 -0.18 16.34
N ASP A 67 -3.64 -0.72 16.10
CA ASP A 67 -3.15 -1.92 16.77
C ASP A 67 -2.83 -1.68 18.26
N GLU A 68 -2.32 -0.50 18.63
CA GLU A 68 -2.17 -0.09 20.03
C GLU A 68 -3.52 -0.07 20.77
N VAL A 69 -4.55 0.52 20.14
CA VAL A 69 -5.91 0.51 20.69
C VAL A 69 -6.46 -0.90 20.79
N TYR A 70 -6.19 -1.77 19.81
CA TYR A 70 -6.57 -3.18 19.90
C TYR A 70 -5.90 -3.88 21.07
N ASN A 71 -4.60 -3.69 21.27
CA ASN A 71 -3.83 -4.30 22.35
C ASN A 71 -4.23 -3.77 23.73
N SER A 72 -4.86 -2.58 23.80
CA SER A 72 -5.50 -2.11 25.03
C SER A 72 -6.72 -2.98 25.36
N THR A 73 -6.71 -3.60 26.54
CA THR A 73 -7.82 -4.41 27.02
C THR A 73 -8.71 -3.59 27.93
N PHE A 74 -10.03 -3.71 27.73
CA PHE A 74 -11.03 -3.16 28.64
C PHE A 74 -11.80 -4.33 29.24
N TYR A 75 -11.80 -4.46 30.58
CA TYR A 75 -12.30 -5.65 31.27
C TYR A 75 -11.70 -6.99 30.77
N GLY A 76 -10.42 -6.99 30.37
CA GLY A 76 -9.74 -8.17 29.85
C GLY A 76 -10.21 -8.61 28.45
N GLN A 77 -10.97 -7.76 27.73
CA GLN A 77 -11.39 -8.02 26.36
C GLN A 77 -10.84 -6.97 25.40
N HIS A 78 -10.53 -7.41 24.18
CA HIS A 78 -10.14 -6.55 23.07
C HIS A 78 -11.38 -6.06 22.32
N ASN A 79 -11.44 -4.75 22.03
CA ASN A 79 -12.53 -4.18 21.26
C ASN A 79 -12.29 -4.32 19.75
N ARG A 80 -12.59 -5.51 19.22
CA ARG A 80 -12.46 -5.86 17.80
C ARG A 80 -13.29 -4.96 16.87
N VAL A 81 -14.42 -4.44 17.35
CA VAL A 81 -15.29 -3.56 16.55
C VAL A 81 -14.61 -2.21 16.32
N VAL A 82 -14.04 -1.63 17.39
CA VAL A 82 -13.30 -0.36 17.29
C VAL A 82 -12.05 -0.53 16.45
N HIS A 83 -11.28 -1.59 16.67
CA HIS A 83 -10.09 -1.89 15.86
C HIS A 83 -10.40 -2.00 14.37
N ARG A 84 -11.39 -2.83 13.98
CA ARG A 84 -11.83 -2.94 12.59
C ARG A 84 -12.25 -1.59 12.00
N SER A 85 -12.99 -0.79 12.77
CA SER A 85 -13.42 0.53 12.33
C SER A 85 -12.23 1.47 12.07
N MET A 86 -11.18 1.40 12.89
CA MET A 86 -9.97 2.22 12.72
C MET A 86 -9.19 1.79 11.50
N LEU A 87 -8.98 0.48 11.29
CA LEU A 87 -8.27 -0.03 10.09
C LEU A 87 -8.98 0.40 8.80
N MET A 88 -10.32 0.29 8.74
CA MET A 88 -11.10 0.74 7.58
C MET A 88 -10.98 2.25 7.34
N LYS A 89 -10.85 3.04 8.41
CA LYS A 89 -10.64 4.48 8.32
C LYS A 89 -9.25 4.79 7.74
N CYS A 90 -8.20 4.14 8.25
CA CYS A 90 -6.84 4.28 7.73
C CYS A 90 -6.80 3.98 6.22
N ASP A 91 -7.40 2.87 5.78
CA ASP A 91 -7.46 2.49 4.37
C ASP A 91 -8.21 3.50 3.50
N THR A 92 -9.27 4.11 4.05
CA THR A 92 -10.06 5.13 3.36
C THR A 92 -9.26 6.42 3.19
N GLU A 93 -8.57 6.86 4.23
CA GLU A 93 -7.70 8.04 4.19
C GLU A 93 -6.52 7.83 3.24
N PHE A 94 -5.92 6.63 3.22
CA PHE A 94 -4.87 6.27 2.27
C PHE A 94 -5.34 6.37 0.80
N ARG A 95 -6.53 5.84 0.50
CA ARG A 95 -7.16 5.96 -0.83
C ARG A 95 -7.40 7.41 -1.22
N GLN A 96 -7.89 8.23 -0.29
CA GLN A 96 -8.11 9.65 -0.52
C GLN A 96 -6.79 10.40 -0.75
N CYS A 97 -5.74 10.05 -0.01
CA CYS A 97 -4.41 10.60 -0.20
C CYS A 97 -3.94 10.38 -1.65
N ILE A 98 -3.97 9.14 -2.16
CA ILE A 98 -3.61 8.83 -3.55
C ILE A 98 -4.44 9.66 -4.54
N ARG A 99 -5.76 9.74 -4.33
CA ARG A 99 -6.66 10.52 -5.22
C ARG A 99 -6.31 11.99 -5.27
N SER A 100 -6.00 12.58 -4.13
CA SER A 100 -5.68 14.00 -4.01
C SER A 100 -4.31 14.32 -4.61
N ASN A 101 -3.29 13.56 -4.25
CA ASN A 101 -1.90 13.82 -4.59
C ASN A 101 -1.52 13.49 -6.04
N TYR A 102 -2.33 12.68 -6.71
CA TYR A 102 -2.17 12.29 -8.12
C TYR A 102 -3.38 12.71 -8.98
N SER A 103 -4.15 13.70 -8.52
CA SER A 103 -5.37 14.17 -9.20
C SER A 103 -5.12 14.69 -10.62
N ASP A 104 -3.92 15.23 -10.88
CA ASP A 104 -3.45 15.73 -12.16
C ASP A 104 -2.92 14.63 -13.11
N ARG A 105 -2.71 13.40 -12.59
CA ARG A 105 -2.16 12.25 -13.32
C ARG A 105 -3.08 11.05 -13.23
N ASP A 106 -4.14 11.04 -14.04
CA ASP A 106 -5.16 9.99 -14.08
C ASP A 106 -4.59 8.56 -14.14
N ILE A 107 -3.55 8.33 -14.95
CA ILE A 107 -2.89 7.02 -15.09
C ILE A 107 -2.23 6.62 -13.76
N CYS A 108 -1.46 7.51 -13.14
CA CYS A 108 -0.79 7.23 -11.87
C CYS A 108 -1.79 7.06 -10.74
N ARG A 109 -2.80 7.91 -10.64
CA ARG A 109 -3.89 7.75 -9.66
C ARG A 109 -4.52 6.36 -9.77
N THR A 110 -4.93 5.98 -10.97
CA THR A 110 -5.60 4.69 -11.22
C THR A 110 -4.68 3.53 -10.90
N TRP A 111 -3.44 3.60 -11.38
CA TRP A 111 -2.45 2.54 -11.16
C TRP A 111 -2.10 2.36 -9.69
N LEU A 112 -1.90 3.45 -8.94
CA LEU A 112 -1.59 3.42 -7.51
C LEU A 112 -2.80 2.97 -6.67
N GLU A 113 -4.03 3.34 -7.05
CA GLU A 113 -5.24 2.77 -6.43
C GLU A 113 -5.32 1.25 -6.62
N VAL A 114 -4.98 0.74 -7.80
CA VAL A 114 -5.00 -0.70 -8.08
C VAL A 114 -3.87 -1.42 -7.34
N THR A 115 -2.64 -0.90 -7.38
CA THR A 115 -1.46 -1.60 -6.86
C THR A 115 -1.28 -1.45 -5.35
N HIS A 116 -1.62 -0.30 -4.77
CA HIS A 116 -1.40 -0.04 -3.35
C HIS A 116 -2.69 -0.12 -2.54
N ALA A 117 -3.72 0.65 -2.93
CA ALA A 117 -4.95 0.71 -2.13
C ALA A 117 -5.75 -0.61 -2.13
N THR A 118 -5.65 -1.41 -3.19
CA THR A 118 -6.27 -2.74 -3.21
C THR A 118 -5.54 -3.70 -2.29
N VAL A 119 -4.21 -3.70 -2.29
CA VAL A 119 -3.37 -4.56 -1.44
C VAL A 119 -3.63 -4.26 0.04
N VAL A 120 -3.62 -2.98 0.42
CA VAL A 120 -3.91 -2.52 1.78
C VAL A 120 -5.30 -2.98 2.24
N THR A 121 -6.34 -2.81 1.42
CA THR A 121 -7.70 -3.25 1.78
C THR A 121 -7.84 -4.77 1.86
N LEU A 122 -7.14 -5.52 1.01
CA LEU A 122 -7.12 -6.97 1.10
C LEU A 122 -6.43 -7.43 2.38
N TYR A 123 -5.32 -6.80 2.76
CA TYR A 123 -4.63 -7.06 4.01
C TYR A 123 -5.55 -6.82 5.22
N THR A 124 -6.19 -5.64 5.30
CA THR A 124 -7.15 -5.32 6.37
C THR A 124 -8.28 -6.34 6.43
N LYS A 125 -8.85 -6.75 5.29
CA LYS A 125 -9.89 -7.78 5.25
C LYS A 125 -9.39 -9.14 5.74
N PHE A 126 -8.18 -9.53 5.35
CA PHE A 126 -7.57 -10.79 5.77
C PHE A 126 -7.31 -10.79 7.28
N LYS A 127 -6.68 -9.73 7.81
CA LYS A 127 -6.45 -9.54 9.26
C LYS A 127 -7.76 -9.69 10.05
N ASN A 128 -8.82 -9.03 9.58
CA ASN A 128 -10.16 -9.10 10.16
C ASN A 128 -10.86 -10.47 10.11
N LEU A 129 -10.42 -11.41 9.27
CA LEU A 129 -11.00 -12.75 9.16
C LEU A 129 -10.31 -13.76 10.08
N PHE A 130 -9.04 -13.54 10.41
CA PHE A 130 -8.20 -14.52 11.11
C PHE A 130 -7.84 -14.10 12.55
N GLU A 131 -8.11 -12.86 12.95
CA GLU A 131 -7.99 -12.37 14.33
C GLU A 131 -9.31 -12.50 15.10
#